data_AF-A0A0X3Q0I1-F1
#
_entry.id   AF-A0A0X3Q0I1-F1
#
_cell.length_a   1.000
_cell.length_b   1.000
_cell.length_c   1.000
_cell.angle_alpha   90.00
_cell.angle_beta   90.00
_cell.angle_gamma   90.00
#
_symmetry.space_group_name_H-M   'P 1'
#
loop_
_entity.id
_entity.type
_entity.pdbx_description
1 polymer ?
#
loop_
_entity_poly.entity_id
_entity_poly.type
_entity_poly.pdbx_seq_one_letter_code
_entity_poly.pdbx_strand_id
1 'polypeptide(L)'
;MWRPAYVLTNRNKIALLQRPHSISLKSQLSLWISNKLWPVPLYQLAICFAVGFFLQSSDVSFFNGVKSRMVTLNERISLHRDSWSTQALISAELSLVFLMIVVYLRRAFLRTVLSYTRWLYFFDGSEDKSLWTSIWRFSMKVGMGANPTTFSHEAILPSLPLPNVSMTVKRLLGSLAPYLGVDSSRYKTLRDQLNEYSRKQAAGSQRRLLAKTWTSGNYSTFWWETSTFLTNPKSLILNTNYCAVELRETPPSTTQAARGAVLLYLLANLRSLVFGGCIQPQLFKDTVPLSMTQWKRAFSTTRMQLSCVMAHSTSSVS
;
A
#
# COMPACT_ATOMS: atom_id res chain seq x y z
N MET A 1 -28.78 -1.04 0.34
CA MET A 1 -28.63 -2.16 1.29
C MET A 1 -27.23 -2.73 1.16
N TRP A 2 -26.30 -2.27 2.00
CA TRP A 2 -24.89 -2.68 1.99
C TRP A 2 -24.77 -4.12 2.54
N ARG A 3 -24.26 -5.06 1.74
CA ARG A 3 -23.94 -6.41 2.23
C ARG A 3 -22.45 -6.50 2.59
N PRO A 4 -22.08 -6.99 3.79
CA PRO A 4 -20.69 -7.13 4.21
C PRO A 4 -19.98 -8.20 3.38
N ALA A 5 -18.69 -7.97 3.12
CA ALA A 5 -17.86 -8.83 2.30
C ALA A 5 -17.45 -10.09 3.08
N TYR A 6 -18.28 -11.13 3.02
CA TYR A 6 -17.91 -12.47 3.47
C TYR A 6 -16.86 -13.08 2.54
N VAL A 7 -16.00 -13.92 3.10
CA VAL A 7 -15.01 -14.77 2.40
C VAL A 7 -15.67 -15.45 1.20
N LEU A 8 -15.35 -14.98 -0.01
CA LEU A 8 -15.97 -15.45 -1.24
C LEU A 8 -15.39 -16.83 -1.61
N THR A 9 -16.22 -17.87 -1.62
CA THR A 9 -15.91 -19.16 -2.27
C THR A 9 -15.61 -18.93 -3.76
N ASN A 10 -14.89 -19.83 -4.43
CA ASN A 10 -14.53 -19.67 -5.85
C ASN A 10 -15.75 -19.42 -6.75
N ARG A 11 -16.89 -20.05 -6.46
CA ARG A 11 -18.16 -19.80 -7.18
C ARG A 11 -18.64 -18.35 -7.02
N ASN A 12 -18.52 -17.77 -5.84
CA ASN A 12 -18.92 -16.39 -5.59
C ASN A 12 -17.96 -15.37 -6.24
N LYS A 13 -16.68 -15.70 -6.38
CA LYS A 13 -15.70 -14.86 -7.12
C LYS A 13 -16.00 -14.82 -8.62
N ILE A 14 -16.35 -15.96 -9.21
CA ILE A 14 -16.74 -16.04 -10.63
C ILE A 14 -18.03 -15.25 -10.86
N ALA A 15 -19.03 -15.44 -9.99
CA ALA A 15 -20.29 -14.68 -10.05
C ALA A 15 -20.07 -13.17 -9.88
N LEU A 16 -19.08 -12.74 -9.08
CA LEU A 16 -18.73 -11.33 -8.94
C LEU A 16 -18.19 -10.74 -10.25
N LEU A 17 -17.29 -11.45 -10.95
CA LEU A 17 -16.73 -11.00 -12.23
C LEU A 17 -17.76 -10.96 -13.37
N GLN A 18 -18.75 -11.86 -13.32
CA GLN A 18 -19.80 -11.96 -14.32
C GLN A 18 -20.92 -10.92 -14.15
N ARG A 19 -20.99 -10.24 -13.00
CA ARG A 19 -22.00 -9.21 -12.75
C ARG A 19 -21.55 -7.87 -13.31
N PRO A 20 -22.41 -7.13 -14.02
CA PRO A 20 -22.07 -5.79 -14.50
C PRO A 20 -21.80 -4.88 -13.30
N HIS A 21 -20.65 -4.21 -13.32
CA HIS A 21 -20.26 -3.28 -12.27
C HIS A 21 -20.01 -1.89 -12.85
N SER A 22 -20.81 -0.92 -12.44
CA SER A 22 -20.64 0.48 -12.81
C SER A 22 -20.07 1.28 -11.65
N ILE A 23 -19.09 2.13 -11.95
CA ILE A 23 -18.51 3.07 -11.01
C ILE A 23 -19.32 4.36 -11.07
N SER A 24 -20.02 4.71 -10.00
CA SER A 24 -20.66 6.01 -9.83
C SER A 24 -19.72 7.01 -9.15
N LEU A 25 -19.91 8.30 -9.42
CA LEU A 25 -19.16 9.36 -8.74
C LEU A 25 -19.40 9.35 -7.22
N LYS A 26 -20.64 9.04 -6.79
CA LYS A 26 -20.98 8.85 -5.36
C LYS A 26 -20.23 7.66 -4.74
N SER A 27 -20.07 6.57 -5.49
CA SER A 27 -19.29 5.41 -5.00
C SER A 27 -17.79 5.72 -4.91
N GLN A 28 -17.25 6.57 -5.78
CA GLN A 28 -15.85 6.99 -5.72
C GLN A 28 -15.56 7.90 -4.52
N LEU A 29 -16.44 8.87 -4.23
CA LEU A 29 -16.31 9.70 -3.03
C LEU A 29 -16.38 8.83 -1.77
N SER A 30 -17.37 7.94 -1.70
CA SER A 30 -17.53 7.02 -0.56
C SER A 30 -16.30 6.12 -0.39
N LEU A 31 -15.75 5.58 -1.48
CA LEU A 31 -14.53 4.78 -1.46
C LEU A 31 -13.33 5.60 -0.95
N TRP A 32 -13.18 6.84 -1.42
CA TRP A 32 -12.11 7.72 -0.99
C TRP A 32 -12.19 7.99 0.53
N ILE A 33 -13.37 8.31 1.05
CA ILE A 33 -13.59 8.51 2.50
C ILE A 33 -13.27 7.22 3.26
N SER A 34 -13.80 6.08 2.81
CA SER A 34 -13.56 4.77 3.43
C SER A 34 -12.06 4.44 3.51
N ASN A 35 -11.31 4.70 2.45
CA ASN A 35 -9.86 4.46 2.41
C ASN A 35 -9.11 5.39 3.37
N LYS A 36 -9.54 6.65 3.48
CA LYS A 36 -8.93 7.62 4.39
C LYS A 36 -9.21 7.31 5.85
N LEU A 37 -10.34 6.69 6.15
CA LEU A 37 -10.76 6.37 7.51
C LEU A 37 -10.28 5.01 8.00
N TRP A 38 -10.07 4.06 7.08
CA TRP A 38 -9.54 2.75 7.41
C TRP A 38 -8.16 2.86 8.11
N PRO A 39 -7.90 2.12 9.20
CA PRO A 39 -8.60 0.92 9.71
C PRO A 39 -9.61 1.17 10.85
N VAL A 40 -10.09 2.41 11.03
CA VAL A 40 -11.00 2.75 12.14
C VAL A 40 -12.43 2.27 11.84
N PRO A 41 -13.02 1.38 12.66
CA PRO A 41 -14.41 0.92 12.50
C PRO A 41 -15.42 2.01 12.90
N LEU A 42 -16.66 1.88 12.43
CA LEU A 42 -17.70 2.89 12.59
C LEU A 42 -18.00 3.26 14.05
N TYR A 43 -17.95 2.30 14.99
CA TYR A 43 -18.18 2.60 16.41
C TYR A 43 -17.12 3.53 17.00
N GLN A 44 -15.86 3.46 16.52
CA GLN A 44 -14.80 4.37 16.97
C GLN A 44 -15.06 5.80 16.48
N LEU A 45 -15.79 6.00 15.38
CA LEU A 45 -16.22 7.34 14.97
C LEU A 45 -17.18 7.94 15.98
N ALA A 46 -18.18 7.17 16.41
CA ALA A 46 -19.13 7.62 17.43
C ALA A 46 -18.41 7.99 18.74
N ILE A 47 -17.41 7.20 19.14
CA ILE A 47 -16.56 7.51 20.30
C ILE A 47 -15.79 8.81 20.07
N CYS A 48 -15.21 9.02 18.88
CA CYS A 48 -14.48 10.27 18.57
C CYS A 48 -15.39 11.50 18.61
N PHE A 49 -16.63 11.39 18.11
CA PHE A 49 -17.62 12.46 18.21
C PHE A 49 -18.06 12.74 19.65
N ALA A 50 -18.30 11.68 20.44
CA ALA A 50 -18.65 11.83 21.86
C ALA A 50 -17.50 12.49 22.65
N VAL A 51 -16.26 12.11 22.37
CA VAL A 51 -15.06 12.70 22.98
C VAL A 51 -14.90 14.16 22.55
N GLY A 52 -15.07 14.49 21.26
CA GLY A 52 -14.98 15.87 20.80
C GLY A 52 -16.06 16.78 21.41
N PHE A 53 -17.28 16.27 21.55
CA PHE A 53 -18.36 16.97 22.26
C PHE A 53 -18.04 17.15 23.75
N PHE A 54 -17.58 16.10 24.43
CA PHE A 54 -17.17 16.19 25.83
C PHE A 54 -16.02 17.17 26.06
N LEU A 55 -15.01 17.16 25.18
CA LEU A 55 -13.88 18.09 25.21
C LEU A 55 -14.34 19.54 24.99
N GLN A 56 -15.38 19.76 24.18
CA GLN A 56 -15.98 21.08 24.02
C GLN A 56 -16.63 21.57 25.32
N SER A 57 -17.36 20.71 26.02
CA SER A 57 -18.01 21.03 27.30
C SER A 57 -17.05 21.09 28.49
N SER A 58 -15.85 20.55 28.37
CA SER A 58 -14.87 20.50 29.47
C SER A 58 -14.03 21.78 29.54
N ASP A 59 -13.94 22.37 30.74
CA ASP A 59 -13.09 23.55 31.03
C ASP A 59 -11.66 23.15 31.41
N VAL A 60 -11.00 22.40 30.54
CA VAL A 60 -9.59 22.01 30.74
C VAL A 60 -8.68 23.08 30.12
N SER A 61 -7.80 23.67 30.94
CA SER A 61 -6.91 24.78 30.57
C SER A 61 -6.10 24.56 29.28
N PHE A 62 -5.65 23.32 29.04
CA PHE A 62 -4.93 22.94 27.81
C PHE A 62 -5.79 23.10 26.55
N PHE A 63 -7.04 22.65 26.60
CA PHE A 63 -7.94 22.69 25.44
C PHE A 63 -8.49 24.10 25.19
N ASN A 64 -8.56 24.95 26.22
CA ASN A 64 -9.01 26.34 26.06
C ASN A 64 -8.11 27.13 25.09
N GLY A 65 -6.80 26.88 25.09
CA GLY A 65 -5.87 27.46 24.12
C GLY A 65 -6.02 26.92 22.69
N VAL A 66 -6.49 25.68 22.52
CA VAL A 66 -6.78 25.10 21.20
C VAL A 66 -8.12 25.62 20.67
N LYS A 67 -9.15 25.65 21.53
CA LYS A 67 -10.48 26.19 21.22
C LYS A 67 -10.40 27.64 20.78
N SER A 68 -9.64 28.49 21.49
CA SER A 68 -9.50 29.91 21.12
C SER A 68 -8.86 30.09 19.74
N ARG A 69 -7.82 29.30 19.41
CA ARG A 69 -7.18 29.33 18.09
C ARG A 69 -8.14 28.87 16.98
N MET A 70 -8.96 27.85 17.24
CA MET A 70 -9.99 27.39 16.30
C MET A 70 -11.03 28.47 16.05
N VAL A 71 -11.48 29.16 17.10
CA VAL A 71 -12.41 30.30 16.98
C VAL A 71 -11.81 31.42 16.13
N THR A 72 -10.57 31.85 16.41
CA THR A 72 -9.89 32.89 15.62
C THR A 72 -9.70 32.50 14.14
N LEU A 73 -9.41 31.22 13.86
CA LEU A 73 -9.33 30.71 12.48
C LEU A 73 -10.69 30.74 11.80
N ASN A 74 -11.76 30.34 12.50
CA ASN A 74 -13.11 30.30 11.96
C ASN A 74 -13.67 31.71 11.69
N GLU A 75 -13.34 32.68 12.54
CA GLU A 75 -13.60 34.11 12.34
C GLU A 75 -12.94 34.65 11.06
N ARG A 76 -11.69 34.24 10.81
CA ARG A 76 -10.94 34.64 9.62
C ARG A 76 -11.54 34.12 8.31
N ILE A 77 -12.27 33.00 8.36
CA ILE A 77 -12.90 32.36 7.19
C ILE A 77 -14.36 32.84 7.02
N SER A 78 -14.86 33.71 7.91
CA SER A 78 -16.23 34.26 7.86
C SER A 78 -17.33 33.19 7.85
N LEU A 79 -17.08 32.03 8.45
CA LEU A 79 -18.06 30.94 8.63
C LEU A 79 -19.07 31.21 9.76
N HIS A 80 -19.08 32.42 10.31
CA HIS A 80 -19.83 32.82 11.49
C HIS A 80 -21.28 33.20 11.12
N ARG A 81 -22.26 32.52 11.71
CA ARG A 81 -23.68 32.89 11.57
C ARG A 81 -24.44 33.01 12.90
N ASP A 82 -24.15 32.19 13.93
CA ASP A 82 -24.81 32.21 15.27
C ASP A 82 -23.97 31.55 16.40
N SER A 83 -24.27 31.84 17.69
CA SER A 83 -23.56 31.33 18.89
C SER A 83 -23.72 29.83 19.17
N TRP A 84 -24.88 29.24 18.86
CA TRP A 84 -25.07 27.79 18.94
C TRP A 84 -24.28 27.07 17.83
N SER A 85 -24.26 27.68 16.64
CA SER A 85 -23.55 27.17 15.47
C SER A 85 -22.04 27.14 15.70
N THR A 86 -21.47 28.10 16.45
CA THR A 86 -20.02 28.10 16.76
C THR A 86 -19.64 26.97 17.70
N GLN A 87 -20.41 26.69 18.74
CA GLN A 87 -20.14 25.58 19.65
C GLN A 87 -20.23 24.23 18.94
N ALA A 88 -21.24 24.06 18.09
CA ALA A 88 -21.38 22.86 17.26
C ALA A 88 -20.20 22.70 16.28
N LEU A 89 -19.79 23.77 15.59
CA LEU A 89 -18.66 23.76 14.67
C LEU A 89 -17.35 23.39 15.38
N ILE A 90 -17.04 24.00 16.51
CA ILE A 90 -15.81 23.69 17.28
C ILE A 90 -15.83 22.24 17.75
N SER A 91 -16.97 21.73 18.22
CA SER A 91 -17.10 20.32 18.63
C SER A 91 -16.85 19.35 17.46
N ALA A 92 -17.31 19.70 16.25
CA ALA A 92 -17.09 18.92 15.05
C ALA A 92 -15.62 18.95 14.61
N GLU A 93 -14.96 20.11 14.67
CA GLU A 93 -13.54 20.25 14.38
C GLU A 93 -12.67 19.47 15.36
N LEU A 94 -12.92 19.58 16.66
CA LEU A 94 -12.22 18.81 17.70
C LEU A 94 -12.40 17.30 17.49
N SER A 95 -13.62 16.87 17.16
CA SER A 95 -13.91 15.46 16.84
C SER A 95 -13.11 14.98 15.62
N LEU A 96 -12.99 15.81 14.59
CA LEU A 96 -12.23 15.49 13.37
C LEU A 96 -10.73 15.44 13.64
N VAL A 97 -10.17 16.37 14.42
CA VAL A 97 -8.76 16.35 14.83
C VAL A 97 -8.45 15.09 15.64
N PHE A 98 -9.30 14.76 16.61
CA PHE A 98 -9.13 13.56 17.42
C PHE A 98 -9.20 12.28 16.57
N LEU A 99 -10.15 12.21 15.64
CA LEU A 99 -10.27 11.11 14.69
C LEU A 99 -8.99 10.96 13.84
N MET A 100 -8.45 12.07 13.32
CA MET A 100 -7.21 12.07 12.55
C MET A 100 -6.02 11.56 13.37
N ILE A 101 -5.94 11.93 14.65
CA ILE A 101 -4.91 11.42 15.59
C ILE A 101 -5.06 9.91 15.78
N VAL A 102 -6.27 9.41 16.04
CA VAL A 102 -6.53 7.97 16.22
C VAL A 102 -6.17 7.17 14.96
N VAL A 103 -6.58 7.65 13.77
CA VAL A 103 -6.22 7.03 12.49
C VAL A 103 -4.70 7.01 12.31
N TYR A 104 -4.02 8.12 12.59
CA TYR A 104 -2.57 8.23 12.48
C TYR A 104 -1.85 7.24 13.42
N LEU A 105 -2.20 7.24 14.71
CA LEU A 105 -1.60 6.36 15.72
C LEU A 105 -1.81 4.89 15.37
N ARG A 106 -3.01 4.51 14.94
CA ARG A 106 -3.32 3.12 14.55
C ARG A 106 -2.53 2.69 13.31
N ARG A 107 -2.39 3.57 12.32
CA ARG A 107 -1.56 3.29 11.13
C ARG A 107 -0.08 3.22 11.47
N ALA A 108 0.41 4.11 12.34
CA ALA A 108 1.79 4.09 12.81
C ALA A 108 2.09 2.79 13.56
N PHE A 109 1.20 2.36 14.45
CA PHE A 109 1.28 1.08 15.14
C PHE A 109 1.38 -0.09 14.13
N LEU A 110 0.45 -0.16 13.17
CA LEU A 110 0.46 -1.22 12.16
C LEU A 110 1.72 -1.21 11.29
N ARG A 111 2.22 -0.04 10.90
CA ARG A 111 3.50 0.08 10.17
C ARG A 111 4.65 -0.48 10.98
N THR A 112 4.72 -0.18 12.28
CA THR A 112 5.76 -0.70 13.17
C THR A 112 5.66 -2.22 13.29
N VAL A 113 4.45 -2.76 13.49
CA VAL A 113 4.21 -4.20 13.55
C VAL A 113 4.60 -4.88 12.24
N LEU A 114 4.28 -4.29 11.09
CA LEU A 114 4.62 -4.80 9.76
C LEU A 114 6.09 -4.67 9.40
N SER A 115 6.82 -3.74 10.03
CA SER A 115 8.27 -3.58 9.79
C SER A 115 9.09 -4.76 10.31
N TYR A 116 8.52 -5.55 11.22
CA TYR A 116 9.08 -6.83 11.63
C TYR A 116 9.04 -7.81 10.46
N THR A 117 10.20 -8.20 9.93
CA THR A 117 10.34 -9.04 8.71
C THR A 117 10.81 -10.47 8.98
N ARG A 118 11.03 -10.87 10.25
CA ARG A 118 11.51 -12.23 10.54
C ARG A 118 10.55 -13.31 10.06
N TRP A 119 9.25 -13.00 9.96
CA TRP A 119 8.24 -13.92 9.44
C TRP A 119 8.52 -14.38 7.99
N LEU A 120 9.29 -13.61 7.20
CA LEU A 120 9.61 -13.92 5.81
C LEU A 120 10.49 -15.18 5.71
N TYR A 121 11.39 -15.39 6.68
CA TYR A 121 12.39 -16.46 6.61
C TYR A 121 11.87 -17.83 7.05
N PHE A 122 10.64 -17.91 7.55
CA PHE A 122 9.97 -19.19 7.82
C PHE A 122 9.38 -19.70 6.50
N PHE A 123 10.24 -20.25 5.63
CA PHE A 123 9.84 -20.75 4.32
C PHE A 123 9.21 -22.15 4.37
N ASP A 124 9.37 -22.89 5.46
CA ASP A 124 8.77 -24.22 5.65
C ASP A 124 7.85 -24.27 6.86
N GLY A 125 6.97 -25.27 6.92
CA GLY A 125 6.00 -25.53 7.99
C GLY A 125 6.58 -25.70 9.41
N SER A 126 7.84 -25.33 9.64
CA SER A 126 8.37 -25.02 10.96
C SER A 126 7.73 -23.74 11.47
N GLU A 127 6.51 -23.88 11.99
CA GLU A 127 5.94 -22.82 12.82
C GLU A 127 6.87 -22.59 14.00
N ASP A 128 7.54 -21.44 14.00
CA ASP A 128 8.24 -20.97 15.17
C ASP A 128 7.17 -20.69 16.23
N LYS A 129 6.98 -21.64 17.17
CA LYS A 129 6.03 -21.56 18.30
C LYS A 129 6.42 -20.48 19.32
N SER A 130 7.29 -19.56 18.92
CA SER A 130 7.70 -18.41 19.71
C SER A 130 6.49 -17.58 20.10
N LEU A 131 6.37 -17.31 21.41
CA LEU A 131 5.34 -16.45 21.98
C LEU A 131 5.30 -15.09 21.27
N TRP A 132 6.45 -14.58 20.82
CA TRP A 132 6.55 -13.34 20.07
C TRP A 132 5.79 -13.36 18.74
N THR A 133 5.85 -14.48 18.00
CA THR A 133 5.13 -14.62 16.73
C THR A 133 3.62 -14.66 16.97
N SER A 134 3.18 -15.29 18.06
CA SER A 134 1.76 -15.30 18.46
C SER A 134 1.26 -13.90 18.83
N ILE A 135 2.01 -13.17 19.67
CA ILE A 135 1.70 -11.78 20.04
C ILE A 135 1.65 -10.87 18.81
N TRP A 136 2.61 -11.04 17.89
CA TRP A 136 2.64 -10.29 16.64
C TRP A 136 1.43 -10.59 15.75
N ARG A 137 1.08 -11.87 15.53
CA ARG A 137 -0.12 -12.29 14.77
C ARG A 137 -1.39 -11.73 15.40
N PHE A 138 -1.50 -11.78 16.73
CA PHE A 138 -2.63 -11.21 17.46
C PHE A 138 -2.71 -9.68 17.27
N SER A 139 -1.59 -8.98 17.38
CA SER A 139 -1.49 -7.53 17.16
C SER A 139 -1.93 -7.13 15.75
N MET A 140 -1.52 -7.90 14.74
CA MET A 140 -1.95 -7.74 13.35
C MET A 140 -3.47 -7.91 13.21
N LYS A 141 -4.03 -8.98 13.78
CA LYS A 141 -5.47 -9.29 13.70
C LYS A 141 -6.34 -8.21 14.36
N VAL A 142 -5.93 -7.70 15.51
CA VAL A 142 -6.64 -6.60 16.20
C VAL A 142 -6.48 -5.27 15.45
N GLY A 143 -5.27 -5.02 14.92
CA GLY A 143 -4.95 -3.76 14.27
C GLY A 143 -5.62 -3.57 12.90
N MET A 144 -5.66 -4.62 12.05
CA MET A 144 -6.13 -4.56 10.64
C MET A 144 -7.58 -4.09 10.46
N GLY A 145 -8.41 -4.14 11.50
CA GLY A 145 -9.80 -3.69 11.39
C GLY A 145 -10.62 -4.57 10.43
N ALA A 146 -11.81 -4.10 10.07
CA ALA A 146 -12.75 -4.86 9.25
C ALA A 146 -12.88 -4.29 7.83
N ASN A 147 -13.21 -5.16 6.87
CA ASN A 147 -13.58 -4.82 5.49
C ASN A 147 -12.60 -3.88 4.77
N PRO A 148 -11.34 -4.29 4.56
CA PRO A 148 -10.40 -3.48 3.79
C PRO A 148 -10.85 -3.42 2.33
N THR A 149 -10.78 -2.23 1.75
CA THR A 149 -10.93 -2.04 0.30
C THR A 149 -9.63 -2.43 -0.41
N THR A 150 -9.67 -2.60 -1.74
CA THR A 150 -8.52 -3.01 -2.56
C THR A 150 -7.22 -2.26 -2.26
N PHE A 151 -7.27 -0.96 -1.97
CA PHE A 151 -6.07 -0.13 -1.73
C PHE A 151 -5.93 0.33 -0.26
N SER A 152 -6.76 -0.15 0.66
CA SER A 152 -6.73 0.27 2.08
C SER A 152 -5.37 0.01 2.74
N HIS A 153 -4.73 -1.11 2.40
CA HIS A 153 -3.47 -1.52 3.03
C HIS A 153 -2.28 -0.63 2.67
N GLU A 154 -2.32 0.11 1.55
CA GLU A 154 -1.23 1.00 1.15
C GLU A 154 -0.87 2.04 2.22
N ALA A 155 -1.86 2.45 3.04
CA ALA A 155 -1.64 3.40 4.11
C ALA A 155 -0.84 2.84 5.30
N ILE A 156 -0.82 1.52 5.49
CA ILE A 156 -0.16 0.85 6.63
C ILE A 156 1.10 0.09 6.25
N LEU A 157 1.37 -0.10 4.95
CA LEU A 157 2.57 -0.78 4.51
C LEU A 157 3.83 0.02 4.91
N PRO A 158 4.84 -0.63 5.49
CA PRO A 158 6.11 0.03 5.78
C PRO A 158 6.87 0.31 4.48
N SER A 159 7.68 1.38 4.49
CA SER A 159 8.63 1.63 3.42
C SER A 159 9.65 0.50 3.32
N LEU A 160 10.21 0.30 2.13
CA LEU A 160 11.24 -0.72 1.91
C LEU A 160 12.44 -0.49 2.85
N PRO A 161 12.84 -1.48 3.66
CA PRO A 161 13.94 -1.32 4.61
C PRO A 161 15.28 -1.21 3.87
N LEU A 162 16.15 -0.33 4.37
CA LEU A 162 17.50 -0.18 3.85
C LEU A 162 18.45 -1.14 4.60
N PRO A 163 19.06 -2.14 3.92
CA PRO A 163 19.95 -3.08 4.58
C PRO A 163 21.27 -2.43 5.01
N ASN A 164 21.91 -3.00 6.04
CA ASN A 164 23.25 -2.59 6.47
C ASN A 164 24.30 -3.01 5.42
N VAL A 165 25.25 -2.11 5.12
CA VAL A 165 26.30 -2.35 4.12
C VAL A 165 27.16 -3.57 4.45
N SER A 166 27.56 -3.78 5.71
CA SER A 166 28.40 -4.91 6.09
C SER A 166 27.67 -6.25 5.86
N MET A 167 26.38 -6.30 6.18
CA MET A 167 25.53 -7.46 5.93
C MET A 167 25.38 -7.72 4.42
N THR A 168 25.19 -6.66 3.63
CA THR A 168 25.09 -6.74 2.17
C THR A 168 26.39 -7.26 1.55
N VAL A 169 27.55 -6.73 1.97
CA VAL A 169 28.87 -7.19 1.52
C VAL A 169 29.10 -8.67 1.87
N LYS A 170 28.78 -9.06 3.10
CA LYS A 170 28.89 -10.47 3.54
C LYS A 170 28.01 -11.40 2.70
N ARG A 171 26.75 -11.02 2.45
CA ARG A 171 25.82 -11.79 1.63
C ARG A 171 26.26 -11.87 0.17
N LEU A 172 26.77 -10.76 -0.39
CA LEU A 172 27.30 -10.71 -1.75
C LEU A 172 28.49 -11.66 -1.92
N LEU A 173 29.47 -11.59 -1.03
CA LEU A 173 30.63 -12.48 -1.05
C LEU A 173 30.20 -13.95 -0.88
N GLY A 174 29.29 -14.25 0.05
CA GLY A 174 28.75 -15.60 0.21
C GLY A 174 28.04 -16.13 -1.04
N SER A 175 27.31 -15.27 -1.76
CA SER A 175 26.62 -15.65 -3.00
C SER A 175 27.59 -15.87 -4.18
N LEU A 176 28.72 -15.17 -4.21
CA LEU A 176 29.72 -15.26 -5.27
C LEU A 176 30.81 -16.32 -5.01
N ALA A 177 31.00 -16.72 -3.75
CA ALA A 177 31.93 -17.77 -3.34
C ALA A 177 31.84 -19.05 -4.19
N PRO A 178 30.64 -19.64 -4.45
CA PRO A 178 30.55 -20.85 -5.26
C PRO A 178 30.90 -20.64 -6.74
N TYR A 179 30.75 -19.42 -7.27
CA TYR A 179 31.04 -19.11 -8.68
C TYR A 179 32.50 -18.75 -8.93
N LEU A 180 33.12 -18.02 -8.01
CA LEU A 180 34.49 -17.54 -8.15
C LEU A 180 35.53 -18.50 -7.54
N GLY A 181 35.12 -19.36 -6.62
CA GLY A 181 36.01 -20.16 -5.78
C GLY A 181 36.67 -19.30 -4.69
N VAL A 182 36.56 -19.74 -3.44
CA VAL A 182 36.99 -18.97 -2.24
C VAL A 182 38.51 -18.70 -2.25
N ASP A 183 39.29 -19.63 -2.78
CA ASP A 183 40.75 -19.52 -2.83
C ASP A 183 41.28 -18.76 -4.04
N SER A 184 40.41 -18.42 -4.99
CA SER A 184 40.81 -17.71 -6.20
C SER A 184 41.35 -16.32 -5.87
N SER A 185 42.34 -15.88 -6.65
CA SER A 185 42.86 -14.51 -6.57
C SER A 185 41.75 -13.48 -6.78
N ARG A 186 40.85 -13.72 -7.73
CA ARG A 186 39.69 -12.86 -8.04
C ARG A 186 38.78 -12.66 -6.83
N TYR A 187 38.47 -13.73 -6.09
CA TYR A 187 37.62 -13.63 -4.89
C TYR A 187 38.30 -12.82 -3.79
N LYS A 188 39.60 -13.06 -3.55
CA LYS A 188 40.39 -12.30 -2.55
C LYS A 188 40.46 -10.81 -2.91
N THR A 189 40.77 -10.47 -4.16
CA THR A 189 40.78 -9.09 -4.65
C THR A 189 39.42 -8.41 -4.48
N LEU A 190 38.33 -9.08 -4.86
CA LEU A 190 36.97 -8.54 -4.71
C LEU A 190 36.61 -8.31 -3.23
N ARG A 191 36.96 -9.25 -2.35
CA ARG A 191 36.77 -9.13 -0.91
C ARG A 191 37.48 -7.90 -0.36
N ASP A 192 38.73 -7.69 -0.73
CA ASP A 192 39.53 -6.56 -0.25
C ASP A 192 38.96 -5.22 -0.75
N GLN A 193 38.57 -5.14 -2.01
CA GLN A 193 37.91 -3.96 -2.60
C GLN A 193 36.59 -3.63 -1.91
N LEU A 194 35.74 -4.63 -1.64
CA LEU A 194 34.47 -4.42 -0.95
C LEU A 194 34.68 -4.00 0.51
N ASN A 195 35.69 -4.53 1.18
CA ASN A 195 36.05 -4.12 2.54
C ASN A 195 36.63 -2.70 2.58
N GLU A 196 37.39 -2.31 1.57
CA GLU A 196 37.86 -0.93 1.41
C GLU A 196 36.69 0.03 1.16
N TYR A 197 35.79 -0.32 0.25
CA TYR A 197 34.56 0.46 0.01
C TYR A 197 33.73 0.61 1.28
N SER A 198 33.54 -0.49 2.02
CA SER A 198 32.79 -0.50 3.28
C SER A 198 33.38 0.43 4.33
N ARG A 199 34.70 0.63 4.34
CA ARG A 199 35.39 1.53 5.30
C ARG A 199 35.40 2.98 4.84
N LYS A 200 35.67 3.24 3.55
CA LYS A 200 35.95 4.59 3.04
C LYS A 200 34.72 5.31 2.47
N GLN A 201 33.86 4.62 1.72
CA GLN A 201 32.84 5.26 0.86
C GLN A 201 31.40 4.87 1.20
N ALA A 202 31.20 3.73 1.85
CA ALA A 202 29.89 3.21 2.17
C ALA A 202 29.05 4.16 3.04
N ALA A 203 29.66 4.82 4.03
CA ALA A 203 28.94 5.73 4.93
C ALA A 203 28.27 6.89 4.18
N GLY A 204 28.98 7.51 3.24
CA GLY A 204 28.42 8.59 2.42
C GLY A 204 27.28 8.12 1.51
N SER A 205 27.43 6.94 0.91
CA SER A 205 26.39 6.34 0.06
C SER A 205 25.16 5.94 0.87
N GLN A 206 25.34 5.31 2.02
CA GLN A 206 24.26 4.92 2.92
C GLN A 206 23.50 6.16 3.44
N ARG A 207 24.19 7.26 3.76
CA ARG A 207 23.55 8.51 4.17
C ARG A 207 22.63 9.09 3.09
N ARG A 208 23.08 9.07 1.82
CA ARG A 208 22.24 9.50 0.69
C ARG A 208 21.03 8.58 0.49
N LEU A 209 21.21 7.26 0.62
CA LEU A 209 20.12 6.30 0.53
C LEU A 209 19.10 6.48 1.67
N LEU A 210 19.56 6.73 2.90
CA LEU A 210 18.70 7.05 4.03
C LEU A 210 17.87 8.32 3.76
N ALA A 211 18.50 9.39 3.29
CA ALA A 211 17.78 10.60 2.90
C ALA A 211 16.72 10.32 1.81
N LYS A 212 17.02 9.44 0.85
CA LYS A 212 16.05 8.99 -0.16
C LYS A 212 14.89 8.19 0.46
N THR A 213 15.16 7.35 1.45
CA THR A 213 14.11 6.56 2.14
C THR A 213 13.11 7.43 2.89
N TRP A 214 13.54 8.60 3.39
CA TRP A 214 12.66 9.53 4.12
C TRP A 214 11.85 10.41 3.17
N THR A 215 12.43 10.76 2.03
CA THR A 215 11.81 11.65 1.04
C THR A 215 10.89 10.92 0.05
N SER A 216 10.99 9.59 -0.06
CA SER A 216 10.17 8.81 -0.98
C SER A 216 9.52 7.61 -0.32
N GLY A 217 8.29 7.29 -0.73
CA GLY A 217 7.56 6.12 -0.18
C GLY A 217 8.29 4.80 -0.42
N ASN A 218 8.98 4.66 -1.56
CA ASN A 218 9.91 3.59 -1.82
C ASN A 218 11.15 4.16 -2.54
N TYR A 219 12.32 4.00 -1.94
CA TYR A 219 13.57 4.58 -2.46
C TYR A 219 14.06 3.90 -3.73
N SER A 220 13.68 2.64 -3.96
CA SER A 220 14.21 1.81 -5.05
C SER A 220 13.34 1.82 -6.29
N THR A 221 12.02 2.00 -6.17
CA THR A 221 11.06 1.87 -7.28
C THR A 221 11.46 2.68 -8.52
N PHE A 222 11.81 3.95 -8.36
CA PHE A 222 12.17 4.82 -9.48
C PHE A 222 13.42 4.32 -10.21
N TRP A 223 14.49 4.01 -9.48
CA TRP A 223 15.73 3.51 -10.08
C TRP A 223 15.55 2.14 -10.71
N TRP A 224 14.81 1.26 -10.04
CA TRP A 224 14.51 -0.07 -10.57
C TRP A 224 13.74 0.00 -11.89
N GLU A 225 12.67 0.80 -11.95
CA GLU A 225 11.87 0.98 -13.17
C GLU A 225 12.71 1.58 -14.30
N THR A 226 13.48 2.62 -13.98
CA THR A 226 14.28 3.35 -14.96
C THR A 226 15.38 2.48 -15.52
N SER A 227 16.26 1.96 -14.65
CA SER A 227 17.46 1.23 -15.05
C SER A 227 17.16 -0.14 -15.66
N THR A 228 16.14 -0.85 -15.17
CA THR A 228 15.85 -2.22 -15.64
C THR A 228 14.99 -2.23 -16.90
N PHE A 229 14.00 -1.34 -16.99
CA PHE A 229 13.00 -1.41 -18.06
C PHE A 229 13.07 -0.23 -19.03
N LEU A 230 13.10 1.01 -18.52
CA LEU A 230 12.90 2.20 -19.36
C LEU A 230 14.15 2.57 -20.17
N THR A 231 15.34 2.40 -19.60
CA THR A 231 16.62 2.67 -20.28
C THR A 231 17.12 1.49 -21.10
N ASN A 232 16.48 0.32 -21.02
CA ASN A 232 16.91 -0.85 -21.77
C ASN A 232 16.66 -0.63 -23.28
N PRO A 233 17.70 -0.60 -24.12
CA PRO A 233 17.56 -0.35 -25.56
C PRO A 233 17.10 -1.59 -26.33
N LYS A 234 17.09 -2.77 -25.70
CA LYS A 234 16.72 -4.03 -26.37
C LYS A 234 15.22 -4.09 -26.64
N SER A 235 14.86 -4.82 -27.70
CA SER A 235 13.46 -5.07 -28.07
C SER A 235 12.67 -5.67 -26.90
N LEU A 236 11.48 -5.14 -26.64
CA LEU A 236 10.65 -5.53 -25.50
C LEU A 236 10.01 -6.90 -25.68
N ILE A 237 9.64 -7.25 -26.91
CA ILE A 237 8.83 -8.44 -27.22
C ILE A 237 9.51 -9.72 -26.72
N LEU A 238 10.83 -9.83 -26.91
CA LEU A 238 11.58 -11.04 -26.59
C LEU A 238 12.30 -10.97 -25.24
N ASN A 239 12.70 -9.78 -24.80
CA ASN A 239 13.61 -9.66 -23.66
C ASN A 239 12.91 -9.32 -22.34
N THR A 240 11.77 -8.61 -22.37
CA THR A 240 11.18 -8.04 -21.16
C THR A 240 9.69 -8.31 -21.01
N ASN A 241 8.96 -8.49 -22.11
CA ASN A 241 7.53 -8.78 -22.05
C ASN A 241 7.33 -10.24 -21.65
N TYR A 242 6.49 -10.44 -20.64
CA TYR A 242 6.03 -11.75 -20.24
C TYR A 242 4.73 -12.06 -20.97
N CYS A 243 4.71 -13.16 -21.73
CA CYS A 243 3.51 -13.66 -22.37
C CYS A 243 2.98 -14.84 -21.55
N ALA A 244 1.70 -14.77 -21.15
CA ALA A 244 0.98 -15.91 -20.61
C ALA A 244 0.07 -16.47 -21.70
N VAL A 245 0.12 -17.78 -21.89
CA VAL A 245 -0.79 -18.49 -22.81
C VAL A 245 -1.81 -19.23 -21.97
N GLU A 246 -3.10 -19.02 -22.26
CA GLU A 246 -4.16 -19.83 -21.66
C GLU A 246 -4.09 -21.23 -22.27
N LEU A 247 -3.55 -22.18 -21.50
CA LEU A 247 -3.52 -23.58 -21.90
C LEU A 247 -4.87 -24.22 -21.56
N ARG A 248 -5.79 -24.25 -22.52
CA ARG A 248 -7.05 -24.97 -22.40
C ARG A 248 -7.19 -25.96 -23.55
N GLU A 249 -7.29 -27.24 -23.22
CA GLU A 249 -7.36 -28.34 -24.20
C GLU A 249 -8.56 -28.21 -25.14
N THR A 250 -9.70 -27.73 -24.64
CA THR A 250 -10.91 -27.50 -25.42
C THR A 250 -11.45 -26.08 -25.20
N PRO A 251 -11.54 -25.24 -26.26
CA PRO A 251 -12.09 -23.90 -26.11
C PRO A 251 -13.60 -23.99 -25.82
N PRO A 252 -14.15 -23.09 -24.99
CA PRO A 252 -15.57 -23.11 -24.61
C PRO A 252 -16.52 -22.79 -25.78
N SER A 253 -16.01 -22.22 -26.88
CA SER A 253 -16.75 -21.96 -28.11
C SER A 253 -15.79 -22.02 -29.29
N THR A 254 -16.27 -22.48 -30.44
CA THR A 254 -15.52 -22.49 -31.71
C THR A 254 -15.36 -21.08 -32.30
N THR A 255 -16.29 -20.17 -32.00
CA THR A 255 -16.29 -18.80 -32.54
C THR A 255 -15.30 -17.91 -31.78
N GLN A 256 -14.26 -17.43 -32.47
CA GLN A 256 -13.25 -16.53 -31.87
C GLN A 256 -13.86 -15.22 -31.37
N ALA A 257 -14.77 -14.62 -32.14
CA ALA A 257 -15.43 -13.36 -31.76
C ALA A 257 -16.23 -13.49 -30.46
N ALA A 258 -16.94 -14.61 -30.26
CA ALA A 258 -17.69 -14.87 -29.03
C ALA A 258 -16.75 -14.98 -27.81
N ARG A 259 -15.63 -15.69 -27.95
CA ARG A 259 -14.60 -15.78 -26.90
C ARG A 259 -13.98 -14.42 -26.59
N GLY A 260 -13.63 -13.65 -27.62
CA GLY A 260 -13.08 -12.30 -27.48
C GLY A 260 -14.05 -11.34 -26.78
N ALA A 261 -15.33 -11.39 -27.13
CA ALA A 261 -16.37 -10.57 -26.50
C ALA A 261 -16.52 -10.89 -25.00
N VAL A 262 -16.52 -12.18 -24.63
CA VAL A 262 -16.57 -12.59 -23.21
C VAL A 262 -15.32 -12.13 -22.46
N LEU A 263 -14.13 -12.31 -23.04
CA LEU A 263 -12.88 -11.85 -22.42
C LEU A 263 -12.88 -10.33 -22.20
N LEU A 264 -13.28 -9.57 -23.21
CA LEU A 264 -13.39 -8.11 -23.12
C LEU A 264 -14.38 -7.70 -22.02
N TYR A 265 -15.55 -8.34 -21.95
CA TYR A 265 -16.54 -8.10 -20.91
C TYR A 265 -15.98 -8.36 -19.50
N LEU A 266 -15.29 -9.50 -19.31
CA LEU A 266 -14.68 -9.84 -18.02
C LEU A 266 -13.56 -8.89 -17.63
N LEU A 267 -12.71 -8.47 -18.57
CA LEU A 267 -11.65 -7.48 -18.32
C LEU A 267 -12.20 -6.09 -18.00
N ALA A 268 -13.27 -5.66 -18.68
CA ALA A 268 -13.94 -4.40 -18.38
C ALA A 268 -14.56 -4.41 -16.98
N ASN A 269 -15.24 -5.50 -16.59
CA ASN A 269 -15.77 -5.66 -15.23
C ASN A 269 -14.66 -5.73 -14.19
N LEU A 270 -13.56 -6.44 -14.47
CA LEU A 270 -12.41 -6.53 -13.58
C LEU A 270 -11.83 -5.13 -13.31
N ARG A 271 -11.65 -4.31 -14.35
CA ARG A 271 -11.25 -2.91 -14.21
C ARG A 271 -12.20 -2.18 -13.26
N SER A 272 -13.50 -2.24 -13.50
CA SER A 272 -14.48 -1.56 -12.64
C SER A 272 -14.40 -2.02 -11.19
N LEU A 273 -14.20 -3.31 -10.93
CA LEU A 273 -14.09 -3.87 -9.58
C LEU A 273 -12.79 -3.44 -8.87
N VAL A 274 -11.66 -3.40 -9.58
CA VAL A 274 -10.37 -2.90 -9.05
C VAL A 274 -10.50 -1.44 -8.63
N PHE A 275 -10.97 -0.58 -9.54
CA PHE A 275 -11.07 0.87 -9.29
C PHE A 275 -12.25 1.23 -8.37
N GLY A 276 -13.26 0.36 -8.28
CA GLY A 276 -14.34 0.42 -7.30
C GLY A 276 -13.93 -0.03 -5.90
N GLY A 277 -12.70 -0.55 -5.72
CA GLY A 277 -12.21 -1.00 -4.42
C GLY A 277 -12.88 -2.27 -3.89
N CYS A 278 -13.57 -3.03 -4.76
CA CYS A 278 -14.37 -4.21 -4.40
C CYS A 278 -13.55 -5.50 -4.35
N ILE A 279 -12.31 -5.49 -4.86
CA ILE A 279 -11.41 -6.65 -4.80
C ILE A 279 -10.76 -6.70 -3.43
N GLN A 280 -10.81 -7.87 -2.80
CA GLN A 280 -10.13 -8.10 -1.53
C GLN A 280 -8.62 -7.93 -1.70
N PRO A 281 -7.95 -7.14 -0.85
CA PRO A 281 -6.50 -7.02 -0.87
C PRO A 281 -5.83 -8.38 -0.72
N GLN A 282 -4.71 -8.54 -1.42
CA GLN A 282 -3.92 -9.75 -1.30
C GLN A 282 -3.21 -9.80 0.06
N LEU A 283 -3.25 -10.97 0.69
CA LEU A 283 -2.53 -11.30 1.91
C LEU A 283 -1.53 -12.42 1.61
N PHE A 284 -0.31 -12.29 2.11
CA PHE A 284 0.66 -13.37 2.18
C PHE A 284 0.38 -14.22 3.42
N LYS A 285 0.22 -15.54 3.22
CA LYS A 285 -0.14 -16.52 4.27
C LYS A 285 -1.35 -16.06 5.11
N ASP A 286 -2.34 -15.46 4.47
CA ASP A 286 -3.58 -14.92 5.09
C ASP A 286 -3.37 -13.96 6.28
N THR A 287 -2.15 -13.45 6.47
CA THR A 287 -1.76 -12.68 7.65
C THR A 287 -1.17 -11.33 7.28
N VAL A 288 -0.25 -11.30 6.30
CA VAL A 288 0.51 -10.09 5.97
C VAL A 288 -0.06 -9.43 4.72
N PRO A 289 -0.52 -8.18 4.77
CA PRO A 289 -1.01 -7.49 3.59
C PRO A 289 0.10 -7.21 2.57
N LEU A 290 -0.23 -7.33 1.30
CA LEU A 290 0.64 -6.97 0.18
C LEU A 290 0.20 -5.65 -0.46
N SER A 291 1.14 -4.99 -1.14
CA SER A 291 0.83 -3.80 -1.94
C SER A 291 0.02 -4.22 -3.17
N MET A 292 -1.10 -3.53 -3.37
CA MET A 292 -1.97 -3.63 -4.53
C MET A 292 -1.70 -2.52 -5.55
N THR A 293 -0.70 -1.66 -5.32
CA THR A 293 -0.36 -0.53 -6.23
C THR A 293 -0.12 -0.96 -7.68
N GLN A 294 0.35 -2.18 -7.92
CA GLN A 294 0.53 -2.73 -9.27
C GLN A 294 -0.77 -2.76 -10.10
N TRP A 295 -1.92 -3.00 -9.45
CA TRP A 295 -3.22 -3.02 -10.13
C TRP A 295 -3.62 -1.69 -10.76
N LYS A 296 -3.12 -0.57 -10.22
CA LYS A 296 -3.34 0.76 -10.84
C LYS A 296 -2.71 0.85 -12.23
N ARG A 297 -1.65 0.06 -12.47
CA ARG A 297 -0.92 0.06 -13.74
C ARG A 297 -1.32 -1.06 -14.68
N ALA A 298 -2.28 -1.91 -14.31
CA ALA A 298 -2.74 -3.00 -15.16
C ALA A 298 -3.62 -2.53 -16.32
N PHE A 299 -4.30 -1.39 -16.17
CA PHE A 299 -5.25 -0.86 -17.13
C PHE A 299 -4.95 0.60 -17.48
N SER A 300 -5.21 0.99 -18.72
CA SER A 300 -5.04 2.38 -19.20
C SER A 300 -3.61 2.92 -18.98
N THR A 301 -2.63 2.06 -19.19
CA THR A 301 -1.20 2.36 -19.11
C THR A 301 -0.52 1.97 -20.40
N THR A 302 0.38 2.81 -20.86
CA THR A 302 1.24 2.49 -22.01
C THR A 302 2.63 3.06 -21.82
N ARG A 303 3.63 2.39 -22.36
CA ARG A 303 5.01 2.85 -22.37
C ARG A 303 5.20 3.82 -23.53
N MET A 304 5.86 4.94 -23.27
CA MET A 304 6.26 5.89 -24.31
C MET A 304 7.77 5.80 -24.56
N GLN A 305 8.17 5.82 -25.82
CA GLN A 305 9.56 5.59 -26.23
C GLN A 305 10.45 6.83 -26.10
N LEU A 306 9.89 8.04 -26.16
CA LEU A 306 10.66 9.27 -26.30
C LEU A 306 11.34 9.80 -25.03
N SER A 307 10.98 9.32 -23.83
CA SER A 307 11.41 10.01 -22.60
C SER A 307 11.70 9.14 -21.37
N CYS A 308 11.82 7.82 -21.51
CA CYS A 308 11.90 6.92 -20.34
C CYS A 308 10.72 7.17 -19.37
N VAL A 309 9.50 7.31 -19.90
CA VAL A 309 8.29 7.60 -19.11
C VAL A 309 7.22 6.54 -19.39
N MET A 310 6.52 6.14 -18.33
CA MET A 310 5.28 5.36 -18.41
C MET A 310 4.10 6.32 -18.29
N ALA A 311 3.25 6.37 -19.32
CA ALA A 311 2.03 7.17 -19.28
C ALA A 311 0.92 6.39 -18.60
N HIS A 312 0.25 7.03 -17.64
CA HIS A 312 -0.98 6.53 -17.05
C HIS A 312 -2.07 7.58 -17.29
N SER A 313 -3.07 7.24 -18.10
CA SER A 313 -4.23 8.12 -18.27
C SER A 313 -5.14 7.93 -17.06
N THR A 314 -5.07 8.84 -16.10
CA THR A 314 -6.15 8.97 -15.12
C THR A 314 -7.36 9.52 -15.85
N SER A 315 -8.38 8.69 -16.04
CA SER A 315 -9.68 9.15 -16.56
C SER A 315 -10.35 10.04 -15.50
N SER A 316 -9.85 11.26 -15.30
CA SER A 316 -10.71 12.38 -14.98
C SER A 316 -11.49 12.66 -16.25
N VAL A 317 -12.68 12.06 -16.34
CA VAL A 317 -13.67 12.42 -17.34
C VAL A 317 -13.95 13.90 -17.15
N SER A 318 -13.59 14.69 -18.16
CA SER A 318 -14.10 16.04 -18.41
C SER A 318 -15.62 16.03 -18.41
#